data_AF-A0A0K0D6Q5-F1
#
_entry.id   AF-A0A0K0D6Q5-F1
#
_cell.length_a   1.000
_cell.length_b   1.000
_cell.length_c   1.000
_cell.angle_alpha   90.00
_cell.angle_beta   90.00
_cell.angle_gamma   90.00
#
_symmetry.space_group_name_H-M   'P 1'
#
loop_
_entity.id
_entity.type
_entity.pdbx_description
1 polymer ?
#
loop_
_entity_poly.entity_id
_entity_poly.type
_entity_poly.pdbx_seq_one_letter_code
_entity_poly.pdbx_strand_id
1 'polypeptide(L)' 'LLDQYEFEYRDHIEVKGIDGGMDTYLLVGRKADCIPPSITGYNKAGEENAEVL' A
#
# COMPACT_ATOMS: atom_id res chain seq x y z
N LEU A 1 -4.80 -5.85 -6.93
CA LEU A 1 -3.52 -5.20 -6.59
C LEU A 1 -3.35 -3.84 -7.29
N LEU A 2 -3.42 -3.76 -8.63
CA LEU A 2 -3.33 -2.49 -9.39
C LEU A 2 -4.48 -1.50 -9.11
N ASP A 3 -5.61 -2.02 -8.65
CA ASP A 3 -6.79 -1.28 -8.19
C ASP A 3 -6.58 -0.58 -6.84
N GLN A 4 -5.57 -0.99 -6.05
CA GLN A 4 -5.34 -0.51 -4.68
C GLN A 4 -4.04 0.25 -4.52
N TYR A 5 -3.06 0.01 -5.39
CA TYR A 5 -1.72 0.54 -5.29
C TYR A 5 -1.28 1.22 -6.58
N GLU A 6 -0.41 2.19 -6.42
CA GLU A 6 0.22 2.93 -7.52
C GLU A 6 1.66 2.46 -7.66
N PHE A 7 2.03 2.13 -8.89
CA PHE A 7 3.35 1.64 -9.24
C PHE A 7 3.92 2.44 -10.39
N GLU A 8 5.22 2.72 -10.32
CA GLU A 8 5.98 3.37 -11.40
C GLU A 8 6.94 2.37 -12.02
N TYR A 9 6.96 2.31 -13.35
CA TYR A 9 7.96 1.53 -14.08
C TYR A 9 9.36 2.07 -13.78
N ARG A 10 10.32 1.17 -13.57
CA ARG A 10 11.72 1.52 -13.32
C ARG A 10 12.62 1.04 -14.45
N ASP A 11 12.64 -0.26 -14.69
CA ASP A 11 13.58 -0.86 -15.64
C ASP A 11 13.14 -2.27 -16.03
N HIS A 12 13.76 -2.79 -17.09
CA HIS A 12 13.69 -4.18 -17.48
C HIS A 12 15.03 -4.84 -17.18
N ILE A 13 15.04 -5.82 -16.28
CA ILE A 13 16.27 -6.48 -15.84
C ILE A 13 16.35 -7.91 -16.37
N GLU A 14 17.55 -8.31 -16.75
CA GLU A 14 17.84 -9.71 -17.08
C GLU A 14 17.94 -10.53 -15.78
N VAL A 15 17.11 -11.56 -15.65
CA VAL A 15 17.08 -12.43 -14.47
C VAL A 15 17.50 -13.83 -14.88
N LYS A 16 18.56 -14.35 -14.25
CA LYS A 16 19.09 -15.68 -14.57
C LYS A 16 18.00 -16.74 -14.45
N GLY A 17 17.78 -17.47 -15.55
CA GLY A 17 16.79 -18.55 -15.62
C GLY A 17 15.37 -18.09 -15.94
N ILE A 18 15.17 -16.80 -16.20
CA ILE A 18 13.94 -16.25 -16.77
C ILE A 18 14.23 -15.87 -18.21
N ASP A 19 13.51 -16.50 -19.14
CA ASP A 19 13.62 -16.17 -20.56
C ASP A 19 12.89 -14.85 -20.83
N GLY A 20 13.61 -13.88 -21.39
CA GLY A 20 13.09 -12.53 -21.65
C GLY A 20 13.03 -11.59 -20.43
N GLY A 21 13.77 -11.88 -19.36
CA GLY A 21 13.96 -10.94 -18.25
C GLY A 21 12.71 -10.65 -17.39
N MET A 22 12.73 -9.53 -16.68
CA MET A 22 11.63 -9.11 -15.79
C MET A 22 11.52 -7.58 -15.74
N ASP A 23 10.30 -7.07 -15.97
CA ASP A 23 9.98 -5.66 -15.72
C ASP A 23 9.89 -5.38 -14.22
N THR A 24 10.49 -4.28 -13.80
CA THR A 24 10.53 -3.83 -12.41
C THR A 24 9.71 -2.57 -12.23
N TYR A 25 8.92 -2.57 -11.16
CA TYR A 25 8.07 -1.45 -10.79
C TYR A 25 8.29 -1.09 -9.32
N LEU A 26 8.34 0.21 -9.02
CA LEU A 26 8.37 0.71 -7.65
C LEU A 26 6.95 0.97 -7.15
N LEU A 27 6.62 0.45 -5.97
CA LEU A 27 5.42 0.86 -5.24
C LEU A 27 5.59 2.30 -4.75
N VAL A 28 4.79 3.23 -5.28
CA VAL A 28 4.88 4.66 -4.92
C VAL A 28 3.76 5.11 -4.00
N GLY A 29 2.64 4.40 -3.96
CA GLY A 29 1.51 4.80 -3.13
C GLY A 29 0.41 3.77 -3.02
N ARG A 30 -0.53 4.04 -2.11
CA ARG A 30 -1.80 3.35 -1.99
C ARG A 30 -2.91 4.33 -2.40
N LYS A 31 -3.82 3.89 -3.26
CA LYS A 31 -5.00 4.66 -3.63
C LYS A 31 -5.89 4.82 -2.39
N ALA A 32 -6.21 6.06 -2.05
CA ALA A 32 -6.72 6.45 -0.72
C ALA A 32 -8.13 5.91 -0.37
N ASP A 33 -8.84 5.28 -1.30
CA ASP A 33 -10.26 4.95 -1.12
C ASP A 33 -10.52 3.52 -0.65
N CYS A 34 -9.46 2.73 -0.46
CA CYS A 34 -9.58 1.34 -0.02
C CYS A 34 -8.98 1.16 1.38
N ILE A 35 -9.45 1.90 2.39
CA ILE A 35 -9.23 1.44 3.78
C ILE A 35 -10.02 0.13 3.88
N PRO A 36 -9.36 -1.03 4.08
CA PRO A 36 -10.06 -2.28 4.25
C PRO A 36 -10.98 -2.13 5.46
N PRO A 37 -12.20 -2.69 5.43
CA PRO A 37 -13.10 -2.65 6.58
C PRO A 37 -12.46 -3.17 7.88
N SER A 38 -11.42 -4.00 7.77
CA SER A 38 -10.62 -4.50 8.90
C SER A 38 -9.75 -3.45 9.58
N ILE A 39 -9.45 -2.31 8.95
CA ILE A 39 -8.62 -1.22 9.50
C ILE A 39 -9.50 -0.14 10.15
N THR A 40 -10.77 0.02 9.75
CA THR A 40 -11.68 1.04 10.31
C THR A 40 -12.11 0.81 11.77
N GLY A 41 -11.73 -0.31 12.39
CA GLY A 41 -12.06 -0.65 13.78
C GLY A 41 -11.10 -0.09 14.85
N TYR A 42 -9.93 0.45 14.48
CA TYR A 42 -8.89 0.80 15.46
C TYR A 42 -8.87 2.26 15.92
N ASN A 43 -9.70 3.16 15.36
CA ASN A 43 -9.65 4.60 15.66
C ASN A 43 -10.88 5.17 16.39
N LYS A 44 -11.67 4.35 17.10
CA LYS A 44 -12.79 4.84 17.94
C LYS A 44 -12.74 4.35 19.39
N ALA A 45 -11.54 4.20 19.97
CA ALA A 45 -11.40 3.75 21.37
C ALA A 45 -10.45 4.62 22.21
N GLY A 46 -10.05 5.81 21.75
CA GLY A 46 -8.97 6.59 22.38
C GLY A 46 -9.25 8.07 22.60
N GLU A 47 -10.51 8.52 22.59
CA GLU A 47 -10.83 9.94 22.78
C GLU A 47 -12.14 10.13 23.54
N GLU A 48 -12.23 9.54 24.73
CA GLU A 48 -13.13 10.02 25.79
C GLU A 48 -12.38 9.95 27.12
N ASN A 49 -12.50 10.99 27.94
CA ASN A 49 -11.88 11.20 29.26
C ASN A 49 -10.50 11.89 29.30
N ALA A 50 -10.47 13.15 28.88
CA ALA A 50 -9.71 14.15 29.61
C ALA A 50 -10.71 15.15 30.22
N GLU A 51 -11.41 14.73 31.28
CA GLU A 51 -12.07 15.69 32.16
C GLU A 51 -11.00 16.41 32.99
N VAL A 52 -11.16 17.73 33.03
CA VAL A 52 -10.43 18.70 33.80
C VAL A 52 -10.59 18.42 35.30
N LEU A 53 -9.48 18.27 36.02
CA LEU A 53 -9.36 18.56 37.46
C LEU A 53 -8.06 19.32 37.72
#